data_AF-A0A520D6M6-F1
#
_entry.id   AF-A0A520D6M6-F1
#
_cell.length_a   1.000
_cell.length_b   1.000
_cell.length_c   1.000
_cell.angle_alpha   90.00
_cell.angle_beta   90.00
_cell.angle_gamma   90.00
#
_symmetry.space_group_name_H-M   'P 1'
#
loop_
_entity.id
_entity.type
_entity.pdbx_description
1 polymer ?
#
loop_
_entity_poly.entity_id
_entity_poly.type
_entity_poly.pdbx_seq_one_letter_code
_entity_poly.pdbx_strand_id
1 'polypeptide(L)' 'MNKQITAIALAIGTLALASTAAQAQEKVKIGFITDMSSLYADVEGKNGATAIQMAIDDFGGKALGQPNELLTAD' A
#
# COMPACT_ATOMS: atom_id res chain seq x y z
N MET A 1 -24.59 -10.80 -40.89
CA MET A 1 -24.36 -11.49 -39.59
C MET A 1 -22.87 -11.61 -39.25
N ASN A 2 -22.03 -12.09 -40.16
CA ASN A 2 -20.61 -12.36 -39.88
C ASN A 2 -19.77 -11.12 -39.52
N LYS A 3 -19.99 -9.97 -40.18
CA LYS A 3 -19.27 -8.72 -39.88
C LYS A 3 -19.53 -8.18 -38.46
N GLN A 4 -20.75 -8.39 -37.95
CA GLN A 4 -21.15 -7.97 -36.59
C GLN A 4 -20.44 -8.85 -35.55
N ILE A 5 -20.35 -10.15 -35.80
CA ILE A 5 -19.64 -11.11 -34.95
C ILE A 5 -18.14 -10.82 -34.92
N THR A 6 -17.54 -10.50 -36.07
CA THR A 6 -16.11 -10.12 -36.16
C THR A 6 -15.82 -8.81 -35.41
N ALA A 7 -16.69 -7.81 -35.49
CA ALA A 7 -16.54 -6.55 -34.77
C ALA A 7 -16.62 -6.74 -33.25
N ILE A 8 -17.54 -7.57 -32.78
CA ILE A 8 -17.68 -7.92 -31.37
C ILE A 8 -16.45 -8.69 -30.87
N ALA A 9 -15.96 -9.67 -31.65
CA ALA A 9 -14.76 -10.42 -31.29
C ALA A 9 -13.51 -9.53 -31.19
N LEU A 10 -13.35 -8.55 -32.10
CA LEU A 10 -12.27 -7.58 -32.01
C LEU A 10 -12.38 -6.69 -30.77
N ALA A 11 -13.59 -6.21 -30.45
CA ALA A 11 -13.81 -5.37 -29.29
C ALA A 11 -13.45 -6.12 -27.98
N ILE A 12 -13.88 -7.38 -27.85
CA ILE A 12 -13.54 -8.21 -26.69
C ILE A 12 -12.03 -8.48 -26.61
N GLY A 13 -11.39 -8.75 -27.75
CA GLY A 13 -9.93 -8.92 -27.81
C GLY A 13 -9.18 -7.68 -27.33
N THR A 14 -9.59 -6.48 -27.73
CA THR A 14 -8.95 -5.23 -27.28
C THR A 14 -9.14 -4.95 -25.78
N LEU A 15 -10.29 -5.32 -25.21
CA LEU A 15 -10.56 -5.19 -23.77
C LEU A 15 -9.69 -6.15 -22.94
N ALA A 16 -9.44 -7.36 -23.44
CA ALA A 16 -8.58 -8.34 -22.78
C ALA A 16 -7.09 -7.95 -22.80
N LEU A 17 -6.63 -7.19 -23.81
CA LEU A 17 -5.26 -6.65 -23.82
C LEU A 17 -5.12 -5.39 -22.96
N ALA A 18 -6.23 -4.68 -22.70
CA ALA A 18 -6.24 -3.51 -21.83
C ALA A 18 -6.31 -3.86 -20.33
N SER A 19 -6.56 -5.12 -19.97
CA SER A 19 -6.45 -5.55 -18.57
C SER A 19 -4.97 -5.68 -18.19
N THR A 20 -4.36 -4.57 -17.80
CA THR A 20 -3.16 -4.62 -16.96
C THR A 20 -3.55 -5.38 -15.70
N ALA A 21 -2.81 -6.42 -15.32
CA ALA A 21 -2.98 -7.04 -14.02
C ALA A 21 -2.94 -5.92 -12.97
N ALA A 22 -4.04 -5.69 -12.27
CA ALA A 22 -4.06 -4.80 -11.13
C ALA A 22 -3.14 -5.42 -10.08
N GLN A 23 -1.85 -5.08 -10.14
CA GLN A 23 -0.89 -5.43 -9.12
C GLN A 23 -1.36 -4.67 -7.89
N ALA A 24 -1.95 -5.39 -6.93
CA ALA A 24 -2.14 -4.83 -5.60
C ALA A 24 -0.74 -4.39 -5.15
N GLN A 25 -0.55 -3.08 -4.97
CA GLN A 25 0.77 -2.58 -4.62
C GLN A 25 1.14 -3.16 -3.26
N GLU A 26 2.04 -4.14 -3.26
CA GLU A 26 2.57 -4.72 -2.03
C GLU A 26 3.22 -3.59 -1.22
N LYS A 27 2.89 -3.54 0.07
CA LYS A 27 3.43 -2.56 1.01
C LYS A 27 4.25 -3.29 2.05
N VAL A 28 5.36 -2.68 2.46
CA VAL A 28 6.08 -3.12 3.65
C VAL A 28 5.37 -2.52 4.86
N LYS A 29 4.72 -3.38 5.64
CA LYS A 29 3.96 -2.97 6.82
C LYS A 29 4.87 -2.97 8.05
N ILE A 30 4.95 -1.83 8.71
CA ILE A 30 5.69 -1.63 9.95
C ILE A 30 4.64 -1.49 11.05
N GLY A 31 4.55 -2.48 11.93
CA GLY A 31 3.64 -2.47 13.07
C GLY A 31 4.30 -1.85 14.30
N PHE A 32 3.65 -0.87 14.91
CA PHE A 32 4.04 -0.27 16.18
C PHE A 32 2.93 -0.50 17.21
N ILE A 33 3.17 -1.49 18.08
CA ILE A 33 2.24 -1.89 19.13
C ILE A 33 2.84 -1.43 20.46
N THR A 34 2.26 -0.38 21.05
CA THR A 34 2.73 0.16 22.32
C THR A 34 1.59 0.88 23.03
N ASP A 35 1.80 1.16 24.31
CA ASP A 35 0.88 1.94 25.14
C ASP A 35 0.79 3.39 24.63
N MET A 36 -0.39 3.78 24.15
CA MET A 36 -0.62 5.13 23.62
C MET A 36 -1.28 6.08 24.62
N SER A 37 -1.76 5.56 25.74
CA SER A 37 -2.72 6.29 26.60
C SER A 37 -2.52 6.11 28.11
N SER A 38 -1.78 5.10 28.55
CA SER A 38 -1.59 4.73 29.94
C SER A 38 -0.17 5.05 30.41
N LEU A 39 0.29 4.35 31.44
CA LEU A 39 1.48 4.69 32.25
C LEU A 39 2.77 4.85 31.43
N TYR A 40 2.88 4.20 30.27
CA TYR A 40 4.09 4.21 29.44
C TYR A 40 3.99 5.09 28.19
N ALA A 41 2.87 5.78 27.99
CA ALA A 41 2.65 6.62 26.81
C ALA A 41 3.69 7.74 26.65
N ASP A 42 4.25 8.23 27.76
CA ASP A 42 5.30 9.27 27.74
C ASP A 42 6.67 8.75 27.31
N VAL A 43 6.93 7.44 27.44
CA VAL A 43 8.22 6.83 27.10
C VAL A 43 8.29 6.56 25.59
N GLU A 44 7.25 5.95 25.02
CA GLU A 44 7.25 5.52 23.62
C GLU A 44 6.04 6.00 22.82
N GLY A 45 4.84 6.11 23.40
CA GLY A 45 3.54 6.28 22.73
C GLY A 45 3.47 7.12 21.45
N LYS A 46 2.83 8.29 21.49
CA LYS A 46 2.58 9.07 20.25
C LYS A 46 3.86 9.63 19.63
N ASN A 47 4.84 9.96 20.48
CA ASN A 47 6.12 10.51 20.03
C ASN A 47 6.96 9.46 19.31
N GLY A 48 6.90 8.19 19.72
CA GLY A 48 7.57 7.08 19.03
C GLY A 48 6.96 6.81 17.66
N ALA A 49 5.62 6.85 17.53
CA ALA A 49 4.97 6.74 16.22
C ALA A 49 5.42 7.87 15.27
N THR A 50 5.54 9.09 15.80
CA THR A 50 6.07 10.24 15.05
C THR A 50 7.53 10.03 14.66
N ALA A 51 8.38 9.54 15.58
CA ALA A 51 9.78 9.24 15.30
C ALA A 51 9.95 8.16 14.22
N ILE A 52 9.12 7.12 14.23
CA ILE A 52 9.11 6.08 13.19
C ILE A 52 8.70 6.68 11.85
N GLN A 53 7.68 7.54 11.80
CA GLN A 53 7.29 8.21 10.57
C GLN A 53 8.42 9.08 10.01
N MET A 54 9.10 9.85 10.86
CA MET A 54 10.29 10.62 10.45
C MET A 54 11.38 9.71 9.88
N ALA A 55 11.64 8.56 10.52
CA ALA A 55 12.62 7.60 10.01
C ALA A 55 12.20 6.98 8.67
N ILE A 56 10.90 6.72 8.45
CA ILE A 56 10.38 6.27 7.16
C ILE A 56 10.61 7.32 6.07
N ASP A 57 10.35 8.59 6.39
CA ASP A 57 10.52 9.70 5.46
C ASP A 57 12.00 9.91 5.12
N ASP A 58 12.89 9.86 6.12
CA ASP A 58 14.35 9.93 5.95
C ASP A 58 14.90 8.75 5.13
N PHE A 59 14.31 7.56 5.26
CA PHE A 59 14.65 6.38 4.46
C PHE A 59 14.18 6.49 2.99
N GLY A 60 13.38 7.50 2.65
CA GLY A 60 12.83 7.69 1.31
C GLY A 60 11.51 6.96 1.07
N GLY A 61 10.83 6.52 2.13
CA GLY A 61 9.44 6.03 2.08
C GLY A 61 9.23 4.66 1.41
N LYS A 62 10.30 3.99 0.95
CA LYS A 62 10.20 2.69 0.26
C LYS A 62 11.31 1.73 0.64
N ALA A 63 10.95 0.47 0.91
CA ALA A 63 11.89 -0.64 1.04
C ALA A 63 11.68 -1.62 -0.12
N LEU A 64 12.77 -2.07 -0.77
CA LEU A 64 12.73 -3.01 -1.89
C LEU A 64 11.78 -2.57 -3.04
N GLY A 65 11.61 -1.26 -3.23
CA GLY A 65 10.70 -0.69 -4.23
C GLY A 65 9.22 -0.63 -3.81
N GLN A 66 8.87 -1.20 -2.65
CA GLN A 66 7.53 -1.18 -2.07
C GLN A 66 7.39 0.00 -1.09
N PRO A 67 6.25 0.72 -1.07
CA PRO A 67 6.01 1.76 -0.09
C PRO A 67 5.92 1.19 1.33
N ASN A 68 6.48 1.94 2.28
CA ASN A 68 6.36 1.64 3.70
C ASN A 68 5.02 2.15 4.24
N GLU A 69 4.38 1.37 5.11
CA GLU A 69 3.13 1.73 5.78
C GLU A 69 3.29 1.51 7.28
N LEU A 70 3.21 2.59 8.07
CA LEU A 70 3.17 2.51 9.53
C LEU A 70 1.75 2.21 9.99
N LEU A 71 1.61 1.18 10.82
CA LEU A 71 0.36 0.82 11.50
C LEU A 71 0.59 0.90 12.99
N THR A 72 -0.34 1.50 13.73
CA THR A 72 -0.28 1.61 15.19
C THR A 72 -1.41 0.81 15.84
N ALA A 73 -1.13 0.18 16.98
CA ALA A 73 -2.15 -0.42 17.85
C ALA A 73 -1.82 -0.14 19.33
N ASP A 74 -2.86 0.10 20.11
CA ASP A 74 -2.85 0.26 21.59
C ASP A 74 -3.46 -1.00 22.22
#